data_AF-A0A5A8A606-F1
#
_entry.id   AF-A0A5A8A606-F1
#
_cell.length_a   1.000
_cell.length_b   1.000
_cell.length_c   1.000
_cell.angle_alpha   90.00
_cell.angle_beta   90.00
_cell.angle_gamma   90.00
#
_symmetry.space_group_name_H-M   'P 1'
#
loop_
_entity.id
_entity.type
_entity.pdbx_description
1 polymer ?
#
loop_
_entity_poly.entity_id
_entity_poly.type
_entity_poly.pdbx_seq_one_letter_code
_entity_poly.pdbx_strand_id
1 'polypeptide(L)'
;MRAPLLLLLLTCAASAQARPATFLAVHALGMASLPPVPPVSAPAPPAADARARFLPLIAREIAGTGLPLAVADAVARIESGYDPTVVGSVGEVGLMQVRPTTAAMLGFRGTLAELAAPEMNVRYGVRYLAEAWRRADGDLCRALMKYRAGHGAEVMSPLSQLYCARAQAVLADPEGRLVRVSARPASLLRLVDRPTGPVHRERVAAAPAAPRSFWEVHRARIARLNAAVMARWRARGVTAGPVGAPSGDPAGG
;
A
#
# COMPACT_ATOMS: atom_id res chain seq x y z
N MET A 1 -18.53 -68.81 10.70
CA MET A 1 -18.29 -69.68 9.55
C MET A 1 -18.80 -68.99 8.29
N ARG A 2 -17.91 -68.88 7.29
CA ARG A 2 -18.14 -68.87 5.83
C ARG A 2 -18.97 -67.74 5.17
N ALA A 3 -18.23 -66.86 4.48
CA ALA A 3 -18.65 -66.29 3.18
C ALA A 3 -18.72 -67.38 2.09
N PRO A 4 -19.49 -67.15 1.01
CA PRO A 4 -18.91 -66.96 -0.34
C PRO A 4 -19.65 -65.84 -1.14
N LEU A 5 -19.06 -65.03 -2.03
CA LEU A 5 -18.30 -65.24 -3.28
C LEU A 5 -19.20 -65.18 -4.55
N LEU A 6 -18.64 -64.55 -5.61
CA LEU A 6 -18.98 -64.52 -7.06
C LEU A 6 -19.88 -63.34 -7.53
N LEU A 7 -19.48 -62.34 -8.36
CA LEU A 7 -18.53 -62.10 -9.48
C LEU A 7 -19.25 -62.01 -10.85
N LEU A 8 -19.14 -60.81 -11.46
CA LEU A 8 -19.18 -60.39 -12.89
C LEU A 8 -20.33 -60.82 -13.83
N LEU A 9 -20.88 -59.84 -14.58
CA LEU A 9 -20.73 -59.59 -16.05
C LEU A 9 -21.86 -58.63 -16.51
N LEU A 10 -21.55 -57.41 -16.96
CA LEU A 10 -21.29 -57.00 -18.35
C LEU A 10 -22.49 -57.13 -19.32
N THR A 11 -23.11 -56.02 -19.73
CA THR A 11 -23.56 -55.78 -21.13
C THR A 11 -23.81 -54.30 -21.42
N CYS A 12 -23.28 -53.87 -22.57
CA CYS A 12 -23.49 -52.61 -23.30
C CYS A 12 -24.93 -52.48 -23.84
N ALA A 13 -25.47 -51.25 -23.90
CA ALA A 13 -26.21 -50.76 -25.08
C ALA A 13 -26.42 -49.24 -25.01
N ALA A 14 -26.05 -48.57 -26.09
CA ALA A 14 -26.17 -47.13 -26.30
C ALA A 14 -27.63 -46.70 -26.50
N SER A 15 -27.93 -45.44 -26.17
CA SER A 15 -29.06 -44.70 -26.73
C SER A 15 -28.63 -43.26 -26.98
N ALA A 16 -28.90 -42.80 -28.19
CA ALA A 16 -28.44 -41.56 -28.78
C ALA A 16 -29.45 -40.41 -28.58
N GLN A 17 -29.03 -39.21 -29.03
CA GLN A 17 -29.78 -37.95 -29.17
C GLN A 17 -30.07 -37.18 -27.86
N ALA A 18 -29.94 -35.86 -27.73
CA ALA A 18 -29.72 -34.77 -28.68
C ALA A 18 -29.05 -33.58 -27.96
N ARG A 19 -28.43 -32.66 -28.73
CA ARG A 19 -27.78 -31.44 -28.24
C ARG A 19 -28.84 -30.41 -27.80
N PRO A 20 -28.51 -29.54 -26.84
CA PRO A 20 -28.65 -28.12 -27.16
C PRO A 20 -27.37 -27.33 -26.84
N ALA A 21 -27.09 -26.41 -27.76
CA ALA A 21 -26.13 -25.35 -27.67
C ALA A 21 -26.55 -24.33 -26.58
N THR A 22 -25.66 -23.87 -25.69
CA THR A 22 -25.70 -22.49 -25.17
C THR A 22 -24.47 -22.06 -24.36
N PHE A 23 -24.25 -20.75 -24.34
CA PHE A 23 -22.99 -20.05 -24.60
C PHE A 23 -22.18 -19.62 -23.38
N LEU A 24 -20.85 -19.64 -23.56
CA LEU A 24 -19.81 -19.09 -22.70
C LEU A 24 -19.87 -17.55 -22.68
N ALA A 25 -20.80 -16.91 -21.94
CA ALA A 25 -20.88 -15.44 -21.84
C ALA A 25 -19.68 -14.87 -21.06
N VAL A 26 -18.61 -14.50 -21.77
CA VAL A 26 -17.51 -13.65 -21.28
C VAL A 26 -18.02 -12.23 -21.44
N HIS A 27 -18.22 -11.50 -20.34
CA HIS A 27 -18.53 -10.09 -20.43
C HIS A 27 -17.30 -9.34 -20.97
N ALA A 28 -17.43 -8.82 -22.19
CA ALA A 28 -16.64 -7.69 -22.66
C ALA A 28 -16.96 -6.50 -21.75
N LEU A 29 -16.01 -6.13 -20.89
CA LEU A 29 -16.02 -4.83 -20.23
C LEU A 29 -15.74 -3.78 -21.30
N GLY A 30 -16.69 -2.86 -21.47
CA GLY A 30 -16.53 -1.68 -22.28
C GLY A 30 -15.31 -0.87 -21.82
N MET A 31 -14.62 -0.31 -22.80
CA MET A 31 -13.59 0.70 -22.59
C MET A 31 -14.26 1.95 -22.04
N ALA A 32 -14.45 1.99 -20.72
CA ALA A 32 -14.78 3.21 -20.00
C ALA A 32 -13.62 4.19 -20.22
N SER A 33 -13.93 5.32 -20.85
CA SER A 33 -13.04 6.45 -21.00
C SER A 33 -12.49 6.83 -19.62
N LEU A 34 -11.17 6.77 -19.47
CA LEU A 34 -10.49 7.13 -18.22
C LEU A 34 -10.80 8.59 -17.88
N PRO A 35 -11.08 8.94 -16.62
CA PRO A 35 -11.21 10.33 -16.22
C PRO A 35 -9.88 11.05 -16.48
N PRO A 36 -9.93 12.35 -16.85
CA PRO A 36 -8.72 13.13 -17.07
C PRO A 36 -7.86 13.11 -15.81
N VAL A 37 -6.58 12.77 -15.99
CA VAL A 37 -5.55 12.86 -14.96
C VAL A 37 -5.46 14.34 -14.54
N PRO A 38 -5.55 14.67 -13.24
CA PRO A 38 -5.36 16.06 -12.80
C PRO A 38 -3.98 16.55 -13.23
N PRO A 39 -3.82 17.86 -13.52
CA PRO A 39 -2.53 18.40 -13.92
C PRO A 39 -1.49 18.09 -12.84
N VAL A 40 -0.37 17.54 -13.27
CA VAL A 40 0.83 17.33 -12.46
C VAL A 40 1.23 18.69 -11.91
N SER A 41 0.98 18.91 -10.61
CA SER A 41 1.61 19.99 -9.84
C SER A 41 3.12 19.95 -10.09
N ALA A 42 3.74 21.14 -10.10
CA ALA A 42 5.14 21.39 -10.44
C ALA A 42 6.10 20.22 -10.19
N PRO A 43 7.06 19.95 -11.10
CA PRO A 43 7.96 18.81 -10.96
C PRO A 43 8.62 18.85 -9.58
N ALA A 44 8.38 17.79 -8.80
CA ALA A 44 9.10 17.58 -7.55
C ALA A 44 10.61 17.70 -7.85
N PRO A 45 11.39 18.37 -7.00
CA PRO A 45 12.84 18.42 -7.18
C PRO A 45 13.37 16.99 -7.34
N PRO A 46 14.39 16.77 -8.18
CA PRO A 46 14.92 15.43 -8.39
C PRO A 46 15.26 14.81 -7.03
N ALA A 47 14.88 13.55 -6.84
CA ALA A 47 14.90 12.88 -5.53
C ALA A 47 16.24 12.97 -4.78
N ALA A 48 17.35 13.16 -5.50
CA ALA A 48 18.67 13.42 -4.94
C ALA A 48 18.74 14.75 -4.15
N ASP A 49 18.18 15.83 -4.68
CA ASP A 49 18.16 17.15 -4.03
C ASP A 49 17.23 17.14 -2.81
N ALA A 50 16.11 16.44 -2.91
CA ALA A 50 15.18 16.26 -1.79
C ALA A 50 15.81 15.42 -0.67
N ARG A 51 16.49 14.31 -1.01
CA ARG A 51 17.22 13.49 -0.03
C ARG A 51 18.30 14.30 0.68
N ALA A 52 19.12 15.04 -0.07
CA ALA A 52 20.20 15.85 0.49
C ALA A 52 19.68 16.89 1.51
N ARG A 53 18.48 17.43 1.28
CA ARG A 53 17.82 18.37 2.20
C ARG A 53 17.45 17.74 3.55
N PHE A 54 16.95 16.51 3.57
CA PHE A 54 16.37 15.91 4.78
C PHE A 54 17.26 14.87 5.46
N LEU A 55 18.25 14.31 4.77
CA LEU A 55 19.16 13.32 5.36
C LEU A 55 19.89 13.83 6.63
N PRO A 56 20.37 15.09 6.71
CA PRO A 56 20.98 15.61 7.95
C PRO A 56 19.99 15.69 9.12
N LEU A 57 18.72 16.03 8.84
CA LEU A 57 17.66 16.05 9.84
C LEU A 57 17.37 14.64 10.37
N ILE A 58 17.29 13.65 9.49
CA ILE A 58 17.14 12.23 9.87
C ILE A 58 18.34 11.79 10.71
N ALA A 59 19.57 12.09 10.29
CA ALA A 59 20.79 11.77 11.01
C ALA A 59 20.80 12.35 12.43
N ARG A 60 20.31 13.58 12.61
CA ARG A 60 20.17 14.20 13.93
C ARG A 60 19.16 13.47 14.83
N GLU A 61 17.99 13.13 14.31
CA GLU A 61 16.92 12.52 15.12
C GLU A 61 17.18 11.04 15.45
N ILE A 62 18.02 10.33 14.70
CA ILE A 62 18.41 8.95 15.03
C ILE A 62 19.50 8.84 16.10
N ALA A 63 20.16 9.95 16.46
CA ALA A 63 21.28 9.94 17.40
C ALA A 63 20.90 9.28 18.73
N GLY A 64 21.69 8.29 19.17
CA GLY A 64 21.46 7.58 20.44
C GLY A 64 20.32 6.55 20.42
N THR A 65 19.66 6.31 19.28
CA THR A 65 18.53 5.36 19.21
C THR A 65 18.94 3.91 18.92
N GLY A 66 20.14 3.69 18.38
CA GLY A 66 20.60 2.40 17.84
C GLY A 66 19.98 2.01 16.49
N LEU A 67 19.08 2.84 15.93
CA LEU A 67 18.51 2.65 14.60
C LEU A 67 19.55 3.04 13.52
N PRO A 68 19.85 2.18 12.53
CA PRO A 68 20.76 2.55 11.45
C PRO A 68 20.20 3.68 10.58
N LEU A 69 21.05 4.66 10.24
CA LEU A 69 20.67 5.79 9.37
C LEU A 69 20.07 5.33 8.05
N ALA A 70 20.67 4.33 7.42
CA ALA A 70 20.21 3.80 6.15
C ALA A 70 18.77 3.26 6.22
N VAL A 71 18.33 2.72 7.36
CA VAL A 71 16.96 2.21 7.55
C VAL A 71 15.97 3.37 7.65
N ALA A 72 16.29 4.42 8.42
CA ALA A 72 15.43 5.60 8.52
C ALA A 72 15.35 6.38 7.20
N ASP A 73 16.47 6.51 6.49
CA ASP A 73 16.56 7.09 5.15
C ASP A 73 15.70 6.31 4.15
N ALA A 74 15.81 4.98 4.16
CA ALA A 74 14.99 4.13 3.29
C ALA A 74 13.48 4.26 3.57
N VAL A 75 13.09 4.38 4.84
CA VAL A 75 11.70 4.62 5.23
C VAL A 75 11.21 5.97 4.69
N ALA A 76 11.95 7.07 4.89
CA ALA A 76 11.57 8.38 4.35
C ALA A 76 11.42 8.36 2.80
N ARG A 77 12.31 7.64 2.11
CA ARG A 77 12.21 7.45 0.65
C ARG A 77 10.96 6.68 0.25
N ILE A 78 10.63 5.59 0.95
CA ILE A 78 9.49 4.73 0.61
C ILE A 78 8.16 5.39 0.92
N GLU A 79 8.09 6.11 2.03
CA GLU A 79 6.86 6.69 2.55
C GLU A 79 6.40 7.91 1.76
N SER A 80 7.32 8.81 1.39
CA SER A 80 6.95 10.04 0.69
C SER A 80 7.86 10.43 -0.47
N GLY A 81 8.93 9.67 -0.73
CA GLY A 81 9.96 10.10 -1.68
C GLY A 81 10.62 11.42 -1.27
N TYR A 82 10.69 11.68 0.04
CA TYR A 82 11.16 12.94 0.63
C TYR A 82 10.27 14.17 0.37
N ASP A 83 9.01 13.99 -0.03
CA ASP A 83 8.04 15.08 -0.10
C ASP A 83 7.34 15.26 1.27
N PRO A 84 7.49 16.41 1.96
CA PRO A 84 6.86 16.65 3.26
C PRO A 84 5.37 17.00 3.16
N THR A 85 4.82 17.19 1.96
CA THR A 85 3.43 17.58 1.73
C THR A 85 2.50 16.38 1.55
N VAL A 86 3.05 15.16 1.44
CA VAL A 86 2.29 13.94 1.17
C VAL A 86 1.34 13.61 2.32
N VAL A 87 0.09 13.33 1.95
CA VAL A 87 -0.93 12.79 2.85
C VAL A 87 -1.34 11.41 2.36
N GLY A 88 -1.21 10.41 3.24
CA GLY A 88 -1.55 9.03 2.95
C GLY A 88 -3.05 8.75 2.99
N SER A 89 -3.44 7.61 2.44
CA SER A 89 -4.86 7.22 2.30
C SER A 89 -5.57 6.92 3.62
N VAL A 90 -4.83 6.70 4.71
CA VAL A 90 -5.37 6.44 6.06
C VAL A 90 -5.17 7.64 6.99
N GLY A 91 -4.68 8.77 6.45
CA GLY A 91 -4.45 10.01 7.18
C GLY A 91 -3.05 10.12 7.79
N GLU A 92 -2.09 9.32 7.32
CA GLU A 92 -0.66 9.55 7.49
C GLU A 92 -0.24 10.90 6.89
N VAL A 93 0.76 11.56 7.47
CA VAL A 93 1.26 12.84 6.93
C VAL A 93 2.77 12.90 6.87
N GLY A 94 3.29 13.68 5.92
CA GLY A 94 4.67 14.13 5.85
C GLY A 94 5.70 13.07 5.45
N LEU A 95 6.98 13.42 5.66
CA LEU A 95 8.15 12.69 5.19
C LEU A 95 8.18 11.20 5.53
N MET A 96 7.75 10.84 6.73
CA MET A 96 7.76 9.48 7.25
C MET A 96 6.34 8.91 7.39
N GLN A 97 5.33 9.57 6.82
CA GLN A 97 3.93 9.15 6.84
C GLN A 97 3.44 8.80 8.26
N VAL A 98 3.70 9.71 9.21
CA VAL A 98 3.33 9.52 10.61
C VAL A 98 1.82 9.70 10.78
N ARG A 99 1.15 8.73 11.42
CA ARG A 99 -0.28 8.85 11.79
C ARG A 99 -0.44 9.80 12.99
N PRO A 100 -1.45 10.70 13.00
CA PRO A 100 -1.71 11.58 14.14
C PRO A 100 -1.94 10.85 15.45
N THR A 101 -2.61 9.68 15.40
CA THR A 101 -2.79 8.82 16.59
C THR A 101 -1.46 8.30 17.11
N THR A 102 -0.53 7.96 16.23
CA THR A 102 0.80 7.48 16.60
C THR A 102 1.62 8.59 17.25
N ALA A 103 1.62 9.79 16.66
CA ALA A 103 2.29 10.95 17.23
C ALA A 103 1.72 11.29 18.63
N ALA A 104 0.39 11.23 18.79
CA ALA A 104 -0.27 11.47 20.08
C ALA A 104 0.14 10.45 21.16
N MET A 105 0.26 9.15 20.81
CA MET A 105 0.78 8.12 21.74
C MET A 105 2.21 8.41 22.19
N LEU A 106 3.02 9.06 21.34
CA LEU A 106 4.40 9.46 21.64
C LEU A 106 4.51 10.83 22.35
N GLY A 107 3.37 11.44 22.67
CA GLY A 107 3.28 12.69 23.43
C GLY A 107 3.11 13.96 22.60
N PHE A 108 2.91 13.87 21.28
CA PHE A 108 2.62 15.05 20.44
C PHE A 108 1.25 15.65 20.81
N ARG A 109 1.21 16.98 20.95
CA ARG A 109 -0.01 17.74 21.31
C ARG A 109 -0.36 18.86 20.32
N GLY A 110 0.38 18.97 19.23
CA GLY A 110 0.15 19.99 18.20
C GLY A 110 -0.93 19.62 17.19
N THR A 111 -1.08 20.48 16.20
CA THR A 111 -1.95 20.39 15.04
C THR A 111 -1.39 19.45 13.96
N LEU A 112 -2.19 19.16 12.93
CA LEU A 112 -1.73 18.35 11.80
C LEU A 112 -0.62 19.03 11.00
N ALA A 113 -0.74 20.33 10.79
CA ALA A 113 0.24 21.11 10.04
C ALA A 113 1.59 21.09 10.78
N GLU A 114 1.57 21.23 12.10
CA GLU A 114 2.77 21.08 12.94
C GLU A 114 3.34 19.65 12.89
N LEU A 115 2.51 18.61 12.79
CA LEU A 115 2.99 17.23 12.63
C LEU A 115 3.57 16.96 11.24
N ALA A 116 3.04 17.62 10.20
CA ALA A 116 3.51 17.48 8.83
C ALA A 116 4.82 18.27 8.58
N ALA A 117 5.13 19.27 9.40
CA ALA A 117 6.39 19.99 9.36
C ALA A 117 7.59 19.02 9.43
N PRO A 118 8.59 19.12 8.53
CA PRO A 118 9.68 18.15 8.41
C PRO A 118 10.33 17.73 9.72
N GLU A 119 10.68 18.70 10.57
CA GLU A 119 11.37 18.49 11.84
C GLU A 119 10.54 17.63 12.80
N MET A 120 9.26 17.94 12.90
CA MET A 120 8.34 17.22 13.77
C MET A 120 8.01 15.85 13.19
N ASN A 121 7.80 15.77 11.89
CA ASN A 121 7.48 14.52 11.23
C ASN A 121 8.62 13.51 11.37
N VAL A 122 9.86 13.94 11.09
CA VAL A 122 11.05 13.08 11.24
C VAL A 122 11.27 12.72 12.70
N ARG A 123 11.14 13.66 13.65
CA ARG A 123 11.26 13.36 15.09
C ARG A 123 10.32 12.24 15.52
N TYR A 124 9.02 12.36 15.21
CA TYR A 124 8.03 11.36 15.63
C TYR A 124 8.13 10.06 14.83
N GLY A 125 8.44 10.14 13.53
CA GLY A 125 8.68 8.98 12.68
C GLY A 125 9.87 8.17 13.15
N VAL A 126 11.03 8.81 13.39
CA VAL A 126 12.23 8.16 13.92
C VAL A 126 11.98 7.56 15.31
N ARG A 127 11.32 8.29 16.23
CA ARG A 127 10.97 7.74 17.55
C ARG A 127 10.12 6.47 17.44
N TYR A 128 9.13 6.46 16.54
CA TYR A 128 8.29 5.29 16.31
C TYR A 128 9.07 4.12 15.69
N LEU A 129 9.90 4.41 14.69
CA LEU A 129 10.74 3.42 14.01
C LEU A 129 11.82 2.83 14.91
N ALA A 130 12.45 3.64 15.76
CA ALA A 130 13.44 3.18 16.72
C ALA A 130 12.84 2.20 17.75
N GLU A 131 11.60 2.44 18.20
CA GLU A 131 10.89 1.49 19.05
C GLU A 131 10.52 0.20 18.29
N ALA A 132 10.14 0.31 17.01
CA ALA A 132 9.88 -0.85 16.17
C ALA A 132 11.16 -1.70 15.97
N TRP A 133 12.31 -1.04 15.79
CA TRP A 133 13.62 -1.64 15.65
C TRP A 133 14.04 -2.40 16.92
N ARG A 134 13.89 -1.78 18.10
CA ARG A 134 14.14 -2.45 19.39
C ARG A 134 13.26 -3.66 19.59
N ARG A 135 11.95 -3.55 19.33
CA ARG A 135 10.99 -4.68 19.45
C ARG A 135 11.21 -5.79 18.43
N ALA A 136 12.02 -5.54 17.41
CA ALA A 136 12.38 -6.51 16.40
C ALA A 136 13.78 -7.08 16.63
N ASP A 137 14.45 -6.74 17.73
CA ASP A 137 15.84 -7.14 18.01
C ASP A 137 16.80 -6.80 16.86
N GLY A 138 16.53 -5.68 16.17
CA GLY A 138 17.30 -5.24 15.01
C GLY A 138 17.02 -5.98 13.70
N ASP A 139 16.02 -6.87 13.65
CA ASP A 139 15.58 -7.49 12.39
C ASP A 139 14.87 -6.47 11.50
N LEU A 140 15.41 -6.25 10.30
CA LEU A 140 14.90 -5.25 9.35
C LEU A 140 13.43 -5.49 8.99
N CYS A 141 13.06 -6.69 8.54
CA CYS A 141 11.70 -6.92 8.05
C CYS A 141 10.68 -6.84 9.18
N ARG A 142 10.99 -7.38 10.37
CA ARG A 142 10.12 -7.29 11.55
C ARG A 142 9.99 -5.84 12.02
N ALA A 143 11.07 -5.06 12.02
CA ALA A 143 11.01 -3.64 12.37
C ALA A 143 10.09 -2.86 11.42
N LEU A 144 10.24 -3.07 10.11
CA LEU A 144 9.42 -2.39 9.10
C LEU A 144 7.96 -2.85 9.11
N MET A 145 7.71 -4.14 9.37
CA MET A 145 6.37 -4.65 9.64
C MET A 145 5.74 -3.93 10.84
N LYS A 146 6.47 -3.84 11.95
CA LYS A 146 6.01 -3.16 13.17
C LYS A 146 5.83 -1.64 12.97
N TYR A 147 6.65 -1.00 12.14
CA TYR A 147 6.47 0.40 11.77
C TYR A 147 5.17 0.61 10.99
N ARG A 148 4.96 -0.17 9.93
CA ARG A 148 3.82 -0.03 9.02
C ARG A 148 2.50 -0.52 9.64
N ALA A 149 2.52 -1.68 10.28
CA ALA A 149 1.32 -2.37 10.80
C ALA A 149 1.07 -2.10 12.29
N GLY A 150 1.97 -1.40 12.96
CA GLY A 150 1.93 -1.11 14.39
C GLY A 150 2.81 -2.06 15.21
N HIS A 151 3.34 -1.56 16.33
CA HIS A 151 4.33 -2.28 17.16
C HIS A 151 3.91 -3.66 17.67
N GLY A 152 2.60 -3.90 17.80
CA GLY A 152 2.05 -5.20 18.21
C GLY A 152 1.84 -6.20 17.07
N ALA A 153 2.26 -5.87 15.84
CA ALA A 153 2.23 -6.82 14.73
C ALA A 153 3.24 -7.95 14.97
N GLU A 154 2.76 -9.19 14.94
CA GLU A 154 3.59 -10.39 15.11
C GLU A 154 3.66 -11.25 13.84
N VAL A 155 2.74 -11.04 12.89
CA VAL A 155 2.63 -11.84 11.66
C VAL A 155 2.94 -11.01 10.43
N MET A 156 3.87 -11.51 9.62
CA MET A 156 4.33 -10.88 8.39
C MET A 156 3.28 -10.99 7.27
N SER A 157 2.44 -9.96 7.14
CA SER A 157 1.43 -9.88 6.08
C SER A 157 2.06 -9.67 4.69
N PRO A 158 1.37 -10.01 3.58
CA PRO A 158 1.88 -9.78 2.23
C PRO A 158 2.30 -8.32 1.97
N LEU A 159 1.55 -7.35 2.51
CA LEU A 159 1.90 -5.94 2.40
C LEU A 159 3.18 -5.58 3.17
N SER A 160 3.44 -6.25 4.29
CA SER A 160 4.66 -6.04 5.07
C SER A 160 5.87 -6.70 4.39
N GLN A 161 5.67 -7.84 3.72
CA GLN A 161 6.70 -8.46 2.87
C GLN A 161 7.08 -7.54 1.71
N LEU A 162 6.09 -7.00 1.00
CA LEU A 162 6.32 -6.03 -0.08
C LEU A 162 7.03 -4.77 0.40
N TYR A 163 6.67 -4.29 1.59
CA TYR A 163 7.31 -3.13 2.21
C TYR A 163 8.78 -3.43 2.56
N CYS A 164 9.07 -4.61 3.16
CA CYS A 164 10.46 -5.01 3.41
C CYS A 164 11.27 -5.16 2.12
N ALA A 165 10.70 -5.78 1.08
CA ALA A 165 11.36 -5.95 -0.21
C ALA A 165 11.74 -4.59 -0.85
N ARG A 166 10.87 -3.57 -0.75
CA ARG A 166 11.18 -2.21 -1.19
C ARG A 166 12.35 -1.61 -0.39
N ALA A 167 12.35 -1.79 0.92
CA ALA A 167 13.45 -1.30 1.76
C ALA A 167 14.77 -1.98 1.43
N GLN A 168 14.78 -3.30 1.23
CA GLN A 168 15.97 -4.03 0.78
C GLN A 168 16.49 -3.49 -0.57
N ALA A 169 15.60 -3.20 -1.53
CA ALA A 169 15.98 -2.62 -2.81
C ALA A 169 16.59 -1.21 -2.65
N VAL A 170 16.02 -0.36 -1.79
CA VAL A 170 16.57 0.97 -1.48
C VAL A 170 17.93 0.86 -0.78
N LEU A 171 18.08 -0.08 0.16
CA LEU A 171 19.34 -0.28 0.88
C LEU A 171 20.44 -0.83 -0.03
N ALA A 172 20.10 -1.64 -1.03
CA ALA A 172 21.02 -2.13 -2.05
C ALA A 172 21.47 -1.03 -3.03
N ASP A 173 20.64 0.00 -3.24
CA ASP A 173 20.94 1.15 -4.10
C ASP A 173 20.47 2.49 -3.49
N PRO A 174 21.21 3.01 -2.50
CA PRO A 174 20.79 4.20 -1.75
C PRO A 174 20.64 5.44 -2.62
N GLU A 175 21.44 5.55 -3.67
CA GLU A 175 21.44 6.70 -4.60
C GLU A 175 20.53 6.51 -5.82
N GLY A 176 19.91 5.34 -6.00
CA GLY A 176 19.11 5.06 -7.19
C GLY A 176 19.94 4.96 -8.47
N ARG A 177 21.23 4.63 -8.34
CA ARG A 177 22.21 4.60 -9.42
C ARG A 177 22.11 3.34 -10.29
N LEU A 178 21.48 2.28 -9.80
CA LEU A 178 21.38 0.98 -10.49
C LEU A 178 20.30 0.91 -11.57
N VAL A 179 19.53 1.98 -11.82
CA VAL A 179 18.62 2.03 -12.98
C VAL A 179 19.36 2.54 -14.22
N ARG A 180 20.21 1.67 -14.80
CA ARG A 180 20.56 1.74 -16.22
C ARG A 180 20.91 0.36 -16.81
N VAL A 181 19.98 -0.58 -16.74
CA VAL A 181 19.98 -1.69 -17.70
C VAL A 181 19.16 -1.25 -18.90
N SER A 182 19.85 -1.03 -20.01
CA SER A 182 19.27 -0.78 -21.33
C SER A 182 18.12 -1.74 -21.61
N ALA A 183 16.90 -1.22 -21.75
CA ALA A 183 15.81 -1.96 -22.37
C ALA A 183 16.16 -2.16 -23.86
N ARG A 184 16.88 -3.24 -24.17
CA ARG A 184 16.80 -3.83 -25.51
C ARG A 184 15.53 -4.67 -25.54
N PRO A 185 14.55 -4.39 -26.41
CA PRO A 185 13.43 -5.31 -26.57
C PRO A 185 13.99 -6.61 -27.15
N ALA A 186 13.82 -7.71 -26.41
CA ALA A 186 13.96 -9.04 -26.99
C ALA A 186 12.75 -9.26 -27.91
N SER A 187 12.94 -8.96 -29.18
CA SER A 187 12.12 -9.52 -30.25
C SER A 187 12.17 -11.04 -30.20
N LEU A 188 11.03 -11.68 -30.49
CA LEU A 188 10.80 -13.11 -30.74
C LEU A 188 10.41 -13.98 -29.54
N LEU A 189 9.10 -14.12 -29.35
CA LEU A 189 8.48 -15.44 -29.54
C LEU A 189 7.09 -15.26 -30.18
N ARG A 190 6.98 -15.60 -31.48
CA ARG A 190 5.69 -15.82 -32.14
C ARG A 190 5.11 -17.12 -31.59
N LEU A 191 4.00 -17.03 -30.85
CA LEU A 191 3.21 -18.21 -30.52
C LEU A 191 2.15 -18.41 -31.60
N VAL A 192 2.21 -19.59 -32.20
CA VAL A 192 1.48 -20.13 -33.36
C VAL A 192 -0.04 -20.00 -33.23
N ASP A 193 -0.68 -19.64 -34.33
CA ASP A 193 -2.14 -19.65 -34.54
C ASP A 193 -2.78 -20.98 -34.13
N ARG A 194 -3.89 -20.91 -33.38
CA ARG A 194 -4.81 -22.05 -33.20
C ARG A 194 -6.23 -21.66 -33.66
N PRO A 195 -6.92 -22.53 -34.41
CA PRO A 195 -8.26 -22.23 -34.93
C PRO A 195 -9.30 -22.25 -33.81
N THR A 196 -10.15 -21.22 -33.80
CA THR A 196 -11.24 -21.01 -32.84
C THR A 196 -12.47 -21.85 -33.21
N GLY A 197 -12.79 -22.86 -32.41
CA GLY A 197 -14.11 -23.51 -32.39
C GLY A 197 -15.01 -22.89 -31.29
N PRO A 198 -16.35 -22.96 -31.42
CA PRO A 198 -17.25 -22.29 -30.48
C PRO A 198 -17.44 -23.09 -29.19
N VAL A 199 -17.44 -22.43 -28.02
CA VAL A 199 -17.58 -23.05 -26.69
C VAL A 199 -18.88 -22.61 -25.99
N HIS A 200 -19.58 -23.57 -25.38
CA HIS A 200 -20.82 -23.43 -24.62
C HIS A 200 -20.55 -23.25 -23.09
N ARG A 201 -21.21 -22.32 -22.35
CA ARG A 201 -21.23 -22.24 -20.84
C ARG A 201 -22.61 -22.67 -20.39
N GLU A 202 -22.61 -23.56 -19.42
CA GLU A 202 -23.67 -23.68 -18.43
C GLU A 202 -23.46 -22.71 -17.27
N ARG A 203 -24.58 -22.24 -16.69
CA ARG A 203 -24.61 -21.32 -15.54
C ARG A 203 -24.66 -22.17 -14.25
N VAL A 204 -23.54 -22.29 -13.53
CA VAL A 204 -23.48 -22.99 -12.23
C VAL A 204 -23.91 -22.03 -11.12
N ALA A 205 -24.81 -22.49 -10.25
CA ALA A 205 -25.35 -21.74 -9.11
C ALA A 205 -24.27 -21.36 -8.08
N ALA A 206 -24.38 -20.17 -7.50
CA ALA A 206 -23.41 -19.62 -6.56
C ALA A 206 -23.40 -20.38 -5.21
N ALA A 207 -22.21 -20.74 -4.74
CA ALA A 207 -21.98 -21.26 -3.39
C ALA A 207 -22.21 -20.17 -2.32
N PRO A 208 -22.62 -20.53 -1.08
CA PRO A 208 -22.96 -19.55 -0.05
C PRO A 208 -21.73 -18.80 0.50
N ALA A 209 -21.91 -17.51 0.77
CA ALA A 209 -20.87 -16.58 1.20
C ALA A 209 -20.32 -16.89 2.61
N ALA A 210 -18.99 -16.77 2.77
CA ALA A 210 -18.28 -16.83 4.05
C ALA A 210 -18.70 -15.70 5.03
N PRO A 211 -18.54 -15.88 6.36
CA PRO A 211 -19.04 -14.93 7.35
C PRO A 211 -18.31 -13.57 7.34
N ARG A 212 -19.09 -12.50 7.58
CA ARG A 212 -18.67 -11.09 7.66
C ARG A 212 -17.48 -10.91 8.60
N SER A 213 -16.31 -10.77 8.01
CA SER A 213 -15.02 -10.92 8.68
C SER A 213 -14.76 -9.83 9.73
N PHE A 214 -14.00 -10.19 10.77
CA PHE A 214 -13.28 -9.35 11.73
C PHE A 214 -12.86 -7.95 11.20
N TRP A 215 -12.52 -7.85 9.91
CA TRP A 215 -12.14 -6.61 9.22
C TRP A 215 -13.26 -5.58 9.08
N GLU A 216 -14.53 -5.97 8.99
CA GLU A 216 -15.66 -5.02 8.95
C GLU A 216 -15.86 -4.36 10.32
N VAL A 217 -15.80 -5.14 11.39
CA VAL A 217 -15.86 -4.65 12.77
C VAL A 217 -14.67 -3.74 13.08
N HIS A 218 -13.48 -4.12 12.60
CA HIS A 218 -12.26 -3.32 12.78
C HIS A 218 -12.30 -2.00 12.00
N ARG A 219 -12.72 -2.02 10.71
CA ARG A 219 -12.89 -0.80 9.90
C ARG A 219 -13.88 0.17 10.55
N ALA A 220 -15.00 -0.34 11.06
CA ALA A 220 -16.00 0.47 11.76
C ALA A 220 -15.45 1.10 13.04
N ARG A 221 -14.57 0.40 13.79
CA ARG A 221 -13.90 0.95 14.98
C ARG A 221 -12.92 2.07 14.62
N ILE A 222 -12.14 1.90 13.56
CA ILE A 222 -11.20 2.94 13.07
C ILE A 222 -11.97 4.17 12.59
N ALA A 223 -13.04 3.99 11.82
CA ALA A 223 -13.89 5.09 11.37
C ALA A 223 -14.46 5.90 12.54
N ARG A 224 -14.86 5.24 13.65
CA ARG A 224 -15.33 5.91 14.87
C ARG A 224 -14.23 6.72 15.57
N LEU A 225 -13.01 6.19 15.66
CA LEU A 225 -11.88 6.91 16.24
C LEU A 225 -11.54 8.15 15.42
N ASN A 226 -11.49 8.03 14.09
CA ASN A 226 -11.27 9.15 13.19
C ASN A 226 -12.39 10.19 13.32
N ALA A 227 -13.66 9.76 13.34
CA ALA A 227 -14.80 10.65 13.54
C ALA A 227 -14.73 11.40 14.88
N ALA A 228 -14.34 10.74 15.97
CA ALA A 228 -14.18 11.35 17.29
C ALA A 228 -13.01 12.33 17.37
N VAL A 229 -11.93 12.09 16.60
CA VAL A 229 -10.83 13.06 16.44
C VAL A 229 -11.34 14.28 15.66
N MET A 230 -11.98 14.08 14.52
CA MET A 230 -12.54 15.18 13.71
C MET A 230 -13.60 15.99 14.47
N ALA A 231 -14.44 15.34 15.29
CA ALA A 231 -15.41 16.01 16.15
C ALA A 231 -14.72 16.89 17.22
N ARG A 232 -13.64 16.38 17.85
CA ARG A 232 -12.82 17.17 18.79
C ARG A 232 -12.15 18.37 18.13
N TRP A 233 -11.84 18.28 16.84
CA TRP A 233 -11.24 19.39 16.08
C TRP A 233 -12.28 20.46 15.75
N ARG A 234 -13.48 20.05 15.31
CA ARG A 234 -14.62 20.97 15.11
C ARG A 234 -15.00 21.71 16.39
N ALA A 235 -15.02 21.00 17.52
CA ALA A 235 -15.33 21.59 18.83
C ALA A 235 -14.27 22.60 19.32
N ARG A 236 -13.05 22.56 18.77
CA ARG A 236 -11.96 23.52 19.06
C ARG A 236 -11.90 24.67 18.05
N GLY A 237 -12.91 24.83 17.21
CA GLY A 237 -12.96 25.91 16.21
C GLY A 237 -12.00 25.73 15.04
N VAL A 238 -11.38 24.55 14.89
CA VAL A 238 -10.52 24.25 13.74
C VAL A 238 -11.43 23.81 12.59
N THR A 239 -11.84 24.77 11.76
CA THR A 239 -12.50 24.49 10.48
C THR A 239 -11.44 24.25 9.42
N ALA A 240 -11.56 23.16 8.67
CA ALA A 240 -10.85 23.05 7.39
C ALA A 240 -11.43 24.15 6.49
N GLY A 241 -10.72 25.26 6.35
CA GLY A 241 -11.08 26.31 5.41
C GLY A 241 -11.07 25.77 3.98
N PRO A 242 -11.92 26.29 3.08
CA PRO A 242 -11.88 25.90 1.68
C PRO A 242 -10.51 26.29 1.10
N VAL A 243 -9.90 25.38 0.34
CA VAL A 243 -8.65 25.61 -0.39
C VAL A 243 -8.86 26.81 -1.33
N GLY A 244 -8.22 27.94 -1.02
CA GLY A 244 -8.29 29.16 -1.83
C GLY A 244 -7.62 28.94 -3.19
N ALA A 245 -8.31 29.36 -4.24
CA ALA A 245 -7.76 29.47 -5.60
C ALA A 245 -6.56 30.44 -5.63
N PRO A 246 -5.61 30.28 -6.57
CA PRO A 246 -4.41 31.10 -6.62
C PRO A 246 -4.76 32.57 -6.90
N SER A 247 -4.42 33.44 -5.96
CA SER A 247 -4.42 34.89 -6.13
C SER A 247 -3.31 35.30 -7.11
N GLY A 248 -3.69 36.07 -8.13
CA GLY A 248 -2.86 36.46 -9.27
C GLY A 248 -1.65 37.34 -8.96
N ASP A 249 -0.85 37.50 -10.01
CA ASP A 249 0.35 38.32 -10.10
C ASP A 249 0.15 39.76 -9.62
N PRO A 250 1.16 40.38 -8.96
CA PRO A 250 1.23 41.82 -8.85
C PRO A 250 1.85 42.41 -10.12
N ALA A 251 1.03 43.10 -10.92
CA ALA A 251 1.52 44.13 -11.82
C ALA A 251 1.83 45.41 -11.02
N GLY A 252 2.95 46.07 -11.35
CA GLY A 252 3.08 47.53 -11.17
C GLY A 252 4.41 48.00 -10.61
N GLY A 253 5.29 48.46 -11.50
CA GLY A 253 6.51 49.21 -11.22
C GLY A 253 7.27 49.51 -12.50
#